data_AF-A0A075SSB0-F1
#
_entry.id   AF-A0A075SSB0-F1
#
_cell.length_a   1.000
_cell.length_b   1.000
_cell.length_c   1.000
_cell.angle_alpha   90.00
_cell.angle_beta   90.00
_cell.angle_gamma   90.00
#
_symmetry.space_group_name_H-M   'P 1'
#
loop_
_entity.id
_entity.type
_entity.pdbx_description
1 polymer ?
#
loop_
_entity_poly.entity_id
_entity_poly.type
_entity_poly.pdbx_seq_one_letter_code
_entity_poly.pdbx_strand_id
1 'polypeptide(L)' 'MVFNLLLFLPLGLLFSFSWKKLSLFVGAILLVEACQFFFSLGFFDLGDILLNTSGFALGNFLGQSAIAQSFKNRIQKK' A
#
# COMPACT_ATOMS: atom_id res chain seq x y z
N MET A 1 7.71 -3.54 12.18
CA MET A 1 6.88 -4.39 11.29
C MET A 1 5.42 -3.95 11.19
N VAL A 2 4.59 -3.96 12.24
CA VAL A 2 3.13 -3.67 12.08
C VAL A 2 2.81 -2.28 11.49
N PHE A 3 3.67 -1.28 11.71
CA PHE A 3 3.52 0.07 11.16
C PHE A 3 3.50 0.13 9.63
N ASN A 4 4.20 -0.79 8.95
CA ASN A 4 4.23 -0.89 7.49
C ASN A 4 2.82 -1.12 6.93
N LEU A 5 2.05 -2.01 7.55
CA LEU A 5 0.67 -2.27 7.17
C LEU A 5 -0.23 -1.03 7.31
N LEU A 6 -0.10 -0.30 8.42
CA LEU A 6 -0.88 0.92 8.66
C LEU A 6 -0.50 2.07 7.72
N LEU A 7 0.77 2.18 7.35
CA LEU A 7 1.29 3.25 6.49
C LEU A 7 0.81 3.10 5.03
N PHE A 8 0.68 1.85 4.55
CA PHE A 8 0.26 1.58 3.17
C PHE A 8 -1.25 1.42 2.98
N LEU A 9 -2.01 1.34 4.07
CA LEU A 9 -3.47 1.29 4.05
C LEU A 9 -4.13 2.58 3.48
N PRO A 10 -3.72 3.81 3.84
CA PRO A 10 -4.18 5.04 3.20
C PRO A 10 -3.85 5.10 1.71
N LEU A 11 -2.67 4.61 1.31
CA LEU A 11 -2.26 4.53 -0.10
C LEU A 11 -3.21 3.61 -0.89
N GLY A 12 -3.57 2.46 -0.34
CA GLY A 12 -4.58 1.58 -0.93
C GLY A 12 -5.96 2.23 -1.07
N LEU A 13 -6.36 3.05 -0.09
CA LEU A 13 -7.64 3.78 -0.11
C LEU A 13 -7.70 4.86 -1.21
N LEU A 14 -6.58 5.52 -1.49
CA LEU A 14 -6.50 6.62 -2.45
C LEU A 14 -6.54 6.15 -3.91
N PHE A 15 -5.96 4.98 -4.20
CA PHE A 15 -5.83 4.48 -5.55
C PHE A 15 -6.80 3.35 -5.85
N SER A 16 -7.52 3.41 -6.98
CA SER A 16 -8.30 2.28 -7.48
C SER A 16 -7.41 1.07 -7.78
N PHE A 17 -7.90 -0.14 -7.46
CA PHE A 17 -7.18 -1.39 -7.72
C PHE A 17 -6.86 -1.51 -9.20
N SER A 18 -5.60 -1.82 -9.49
CA SER A 18 -5.15 -2.18 -10.83
C SER A 18 -3.90 -3.03 -10.69
N TRP A 19 -3.83 -4.12 -11.43
CA TRP A 19 -2.65 -4.99 -11.49
C TRP A 19 -1.37 -4.23 -11.86
N LYS A 20 -1.48 -3.20 -12.70
CA LYS A 20 -0.34 -2.31 -13.04
C LYS A 20 0.16 -1.54 -11.83
N LYS A 21 -0.75 -0.96 -11.04
CA LYS A 21 -0.40 -0.19 -9.83
C LYS A 21 0.14 -1.10 -8.73
N LEU A 22 -0.43 -2.29 -8.58
CA LEU A 22 0.05 -3.30 -7.62
C LEU A 22 1.46 -3.76 -7.98
N SER A 23 1.71 -4.06 -9.26
CA SER A 23 3.04 -4.45 -9.75
C SER A 23 4.07 -3.34 -9.53
N LEU A 24 3.70 -2.08 -9.82
CA LEU A 24 4.57 -0.93 -9.61
C LEU A 24 4.84 -0.68 -8.12
N PHE A 25 3.83 -0.87 -7.27
CA PHE A 25 3.97 -0.80 -5.82
C PHE A 25 4.92 -1.86 -5.28
N VAL A 26 4.73 -3.13 -5.64
CA VAL A 26 5.63 -4.23 -5.24
C VAL A 26 7.05 -4.00 -5.74
N GLY A 27 7.22 -3.53 -6.99
CA GLY A 27 8.51 -3.16 -7.54
C GLY A 27 9.20 -2.03 -6.77
N ALA A 28 8.43 -1.03 -6.31
CA ALA A 28 8.95 0.05 -5.48
C ALA A 28 9.41 -0.45 -4.10
N ILE A 29 8.63 -1.32 -3.44
CA ILE A 29 9.06 -1.92 -2.16
C ILE A 29 10.32 -2.77 -2.34
N LEU A 30 10.37 -3.62 -3.38
CA LEU A 30 11.56 -4.41 -3.71
C LEU A 30 12.80 -3.53 -3.93
N LEU A 31 12.64 -2.38 -4.58
CA LEU A 31 13.74 -1.43 -4.76
C LEU A 31 14.21 -0.83 -3.43
N VAL A 32 13.29 -0.51 -2.53
CA VAL A 32 13.61 0.01 -1.19
C VAL A 32 14.37 -1.04 -0.38
N GLU A 33 13.88 -2.28 -0.33
CA GLU A 33 14.54 -3.39 0.35
C GLU A 33 15.93 -3.66 -0.25
N ALA A 34 16.06 -3.63 -1.59
CA ALA A 34 17.34 -3.78 -2.26
C ALA A 34 18.31 -2.65 -1.88
N CYS A 35 17.84 -1.40 -1.84
CA CYS A 35 18.65 -0.28 -1.36
C CYS A 35 19.07 -0.47 0.10
N GLN A 36 18.18 -0.93 0.99
CA GLN A 36 18.53 -1.18 2.39
C GLN A 36 19.63 -2.23 2.51
N PHE A 37 19.58 -3.27 1.68
CA PHE A 37 20.62 -4.30 1.58
C PHE A 37 21.95 -3.75 1.05
N PHE A 38 21.94 -3.14 -0.15
CA PHE A 38 23.16 -2.67 -0.80
C PHE A 38 23.88 -1.55 -0.03
N PHE A 39 23.12 -0.65 0.59
CA PHE A 39 23.65 0.46 1.37
C PHE A 39 23.82 0.14 2.86
N SER A 40 23.56 -1.10 3.29
CA SER A 40 23.64 -1.53 4.70
C SER A 40 22.81 -0.66 5.66
N LEU A 41 21.70 -0.09 5.17
CA LEU A 41 20.77 0.72 5.98
C LEU A 41 19.87 -0.16 6.86
N GLY A 42 19.78 -1.45 6.54
CA GLY A 42 18.97 -2.44 7.23
C GLY A 42 19.11 -3.83 6.60
N PHE A 43 18.20 -4.73 6.94
CA PHE A 43 18.13 -6.07 6.37
C PHE A 43 17.10 -6.12 5.24
N PHE A 44 17.36 -6.92 4.21
CA PHE A 44 16.36 -7.25 3.20
C PHE A 44 15.32 -8.20 3.83
N ASP A 45 14.07 -7.76 3.95
CA ASP A 45 13.03 -8.53 4.62
C ASP A 45 11.81 -8.80 3.73
N LEU A 46 11.61 -10.06 3.39
CA LEU A 46 10.43 -10.51 2.63
C LEU A 46 9.12 -10.28 3.39
N GLY A 47 9.17 -10.30 4.73
CA GLY A 47 8.04 -9.98 5.59
C GLY A 47 7.57 -8.54 5.42
N ASP A 48 8.49 -7.60 5.20
CA ASP A 48 8.14 -6.20 4.94
C ASP A 48 7.50 -6.03 3.56
N ILE A 49 7.98 -6.75 2.54
CA ILE A 49 7.32 -6.81 1.23
C ILE A 49 5.87 -7.30 1.35
N LEU A 50 5.66 -8.39 2.09
CA LEU A 50 4.34 -8.96 2.31
C LEU A 50 3.43 -7.98 3.08
N LEU A 51 3.91 -7.43 4.21
CA LEU A 51 3.13 -6.50 5.04
C LEU A 51 2.76 -5.21 4.28
N ASN A 52 3.70 -4.64 3.52
CA ASN A 52 3.45 -3.45 2.71
C ASN A 52 2.40 -3.72 1.63
N THR A 53 2.51 -4.86 0.95
CA THR A 53 1.56 -5.28 -0.08
C THR A 53 0.19 -5.60 0.49
N SER A 54 0.12 -6.26 1.65
CA SER A 54 -1.13 -6.51 2.37
C SER A 54 -1.81 -5.22 2.81
N GLY A 55 -1.05 -4.25 3.35
CA GLY A 55 -1.59 -2.93 3.70
C GLY A 55 -2.22 -2.22 2.51
N PHE A 56 -1.52 -2.20 1.36
CA PHE A 56 -2.05 -1.62 0.13
C PHE A 56 -3.31 -2.34 -0.38
N ALA A 57 -3.32 -3.68 -0.36
CA ALA A 57 -4.47 -4.48 -0.77
C ALA A 57 -5.69 -4.27 0.14
N LEU A 58 -5.49 -4.27 1.46
CA LEU A 58 -6.53 -4.00 2.46
C LEU A 58 -7.08 -2.58 2.30
N GLY A 59 -6.22 -1.58 2.11
CA GLY A 59 -6.64 -0.21 1.82
C GLY A 59 -7.51 -0.14 0.56
N ASN A 60 -7.16 -0.88 -0.49
CA ASN A 60 -7.95 -0.90 -1.72
C ASN A 60 -9.32 -1.54 -1.52
N PHE A 61 -9.36 -2.66 -0.81
CA PHE A 61 -10.60 -3.36 -0.47
C PHE A 61 -11.53 -2.44 0.35
N LEU A 62 -10.97 -1.75 1.35
CA LEU A 62 -11.70 -0.77 2.14
C LEU A 62 -12.17 0.43 1.29
N GLY A 63 -11.37 0.87 0.31
CA GLY A 63 -11.69 2.00 -0.58
C GLY A 63 -12.82 1.68 -1.57
N GLN A 64 -12.97 0.40 -1.91
CA GLN A 64 -14.09 -0.11 -2.72
C GLN A 64 -15.33 -0.43 -1.89
N SER A 65 -15.22 -0.47 -0.55
CA SER A 65 -16.38 -0.68 0.31
C SER A 65 -17.41 0.44 0.14
N ALA A 66 -18.69 0.08 0.29
CA ALA A 66 -19.81 1.03 0.20
C ALA A 66 -19.68 2.23 1.16
N ILE A 67 -18.93 2.05 2.25
CA ILE A 67 -18.65 3.07 3.27
C ILE A 67 -17.69 4.13 2.70
N ALA A 68 -16.58 3.71 2.09
CA ALA A 68 -15.61 4.63 1.50
C ALA A 68 -16.20 5.39 0.30
N GLN A 69 -17.00 4.70 -0.54
CA GLN A 69 -17.71 5.33 -1.65
C GLN A 69 -18.76 6.34 -1.17
N SER A 70 -19.49 6.03 -0.10
CA SER A 70 -20.43 6.97 0.52
C SER A 70 -19.74 8.23 1.06
N PHE A 71 -18.56 8.08 1.68
CA PHE A 71 -17.76 9.22 2.12
C PHE A 71 -17.27 10.08 0.95
N LYS A 72 -16.74 9.45 -0.10
CA LYS A 72 -16.24 10.16 -1.29
C LYS A 72 -17.34 10.96 -1.99
N ASN A 73 -18.53 10.37 -2.11
CA ASN A 73 -19.72 11.02 -2.69
C ASN A 73 -20.25 12.18 -1.83
N ARG A 74 -20.07 12.15 -0.50
CA ARG A 74 -20.45 13.27 0.38
C ARG A 74 -19.46 14.43 0.32
N ILE A 75 -18.17 14.16 0.12
CA ILE A 75 -17.13 15.18 0.02
C ILE A 75 -17.18 15.89 -1.34
N GLN A 76 -17.46 15.18 -2.43
CA GLN A 76 -17.54 15.76 -3.78
C GLN A 76 -18.87 16.46 -4.13
N LYS A 77 -19.92 16.32 -3.30
CA LYS A 77 -21.21 17.01 -3.47
C LYS A 77 -21.30 18.39 -2.79
N LYS A 78 -20.18 18.90 -2.27
CA LYS A 78 -20.03 20.29 -1.82
C LYS A 78 -19.21 21.05 -2.84
#